data_AF-A0A923N1S7-F1
#
_entry.id   AF-A0A923N1S7-F1
#
_cell.length_a   1.000
_cell.length_b   1.000
_cell.length_c   1.000
_cell.angle_alpha   90.00
_cell.angle_beta   90.00
_cell.angle_gamma   90.00
#
_symmetry.space_group_name_H-M   'P 1'
#
loop_
_entity.id
_entity.type
_entity.pdbx_description
1 polymer ?
#
loop_
_entity_poly.entity_id
_entity_poly.type
_entity_poly.pdbx_seq_one_letter_code
_entity_poly.pdbx_strand_id
1 'polypeptide(L)' 'MAYNNKNYIKRARFIISVYNEVKFEDVPDTKIVDRIFPKHGINISYRQWMNIKGMVIPKEITT' A
#
# COMPACT_ATOMS: atom_id res chain seq x y z
N MET A 1 14.79 3.75 17.66
CA MET A 1 13.39 4.16 17.42
C MET A 1 12.51 2.92 17.50
N ALA A 2 11.60 2.82 18.46
CA ALA A 2 10.62 1.74 18.46
C ALA A 2 9.70 1.92 17.24
N TYR A 3 9.63 0.93 16.37
CA TYR A 3 8.78 0.99 15.19
C TYR A 3 7.32 0.98 15.62
N ASN A 4 6.61 2.10 15.45
CA ASN A 4 5.19 2.16 15.80
C ASN A 4 4.38 1.39 14.77
N ASN A 5 4.07 0.13 15.10
CA ASN A 5 3.30 -0.78 14.25
C ASN A 5 1.95 -0.17 13.84
N LYS A 6 1.30 0.62 14.70
CA LYS A 6 0.02 1.28 14.38
C LYS A 6 0.16 2.26 13.21
N ASN A 7 1.23 3.05 13.19
CA ASN A 7 1.50 3.99 12.09
C ASN A 7 1.82 3.26 10.78
N TYR A 8 2.54 2.14 10.87
CA TYR A 8 2.83 1.31 9.70
C TYR A 8 1.57 0.67 9.12
N ILE A 9 0.70 0.10 9.96
CA ILE A 9 -0.58 -0.47 9.54
C ILE A 9 -1.46 0.61 8.89
N LYS A 10 -1.54 1.81 9.48
CA LYS A 10 -2.28 2.94 8.90
C LYS A 10 -1.75 3.31 7.52
N ARG A 11 -0.42 3.39 7.35
CA ARG A 11 0.21 3.66 6.05
C ARG A 11 -0.07 2.53 5.05
N ALA A 12 0.03 1.28 5.47
CA ALA A 12 -0.24 0.12 4.62
C ALA A 12 -1.70 0.09 4.14
N ARG A 13 -2.67 0.41 5.01
CA ARG A 13 -4.09 0.58 4.65
C ARG A 13 -4.27 1.62 3.55
N PHE A 14 -3.65 2.79 3.70
CA PHE A 14 -3.71 3.86 2.71
C PHE A 14 -3.12 3.44 1.35
N ILE A 15 -1.99 2.72 1.36
CA ILE A 15 -1.38 2.24 0.11
C ILE A 15 -2.30 1.22 -0.59
N ILE A 16 -2.91 0.31 0.18
CA ILE A 16 -3.85 -0.68 -0.38
C ILE A 16 -5.11 -0.01 -0.92
N SER A 17 -5.65 1.03 -0.25
CA SER A 17 -6.83 1.74 -0.77
C SER A 17 -6.52 2.39 -2.12
N VAL A 18 -5.39 3.12 -2.23
CA VAL A 18 -4.94 3.70 -3.50
C VAL A 18 -4.74 2.64 -4.57
N TYR A 19 -4.13 1.50 -4.23
CA TYR A 19 -3.97 0.39 -5.18
C TYR A 19 -5.31 -0.16 -5.67
N ASN A 20 -6.28 -0.37 -4.78
CA ASN A 20 -7.59 -0.90 -5.16
C ASN A 20 -8.40 0.05 -6.03
N GLU A 21 -8.23 1.37 -5.89
CA GLU A 21 -8.89 2.37 -6.73
C GLU A 21 -8.38 2.36 -8.18
N VAL A 22 -7.10 2.00 -8.39
CA VAL A 22 -6.44 2.08 -9.70
C VAL A 22 -6.17 0.72 -10.35
N LYS A 23 -6.34 -0.38 -9.59
CA LYS A 23 -6.06 -1.71 -10.09
C LYS A 23 -7.22 -2.19 -10.97
N PHE A 24 -6.92 -2.33 -12.25
CA PHE A 24 -7.76 -2.99 -13.24
C PHE A 24 -7.04 -4.23 -13.80
N GLU A 25 -7.77 -5.11 -14.49
CA GLU A 25 -7.26 -6.39 -15.02
C GLU A 25 -6.00 -6.20 -15.90
N ASP A 26 -6.00 -5.16 -16.74
CA ASP A 26 -4.92 -4.89 -17.70
C ASP A 26 -3.75 -4.07 -17.14
N VAL A 27 -3.83 -3.60 -15.89
CA VAL A 27 -2.81 -2.71 -15.32
C VAL A 27 -1.81 -3.50 -14.47
N PRO A 28 -0.55 -3.66 -14.90
CA PRO A 28 0.46 -4.37 -14.12
C PRO A 28 0.87 -3.57 -12.87
N ASP A 29 1.16 -4.28 -11.78
CA ASP A 29 1.54 -3.69 -10.50
C ASP A 29 2.79 -2.82 -10.60
N THR A 30 3.73 -3.18 -11.49
CA THR A 30 4.95 -2.39 -11.74
C THR A 30 4.63 -0.99 -12.25
N LYS A 31 3.62 -0.83 -13.13
CA LYS A 31 3.17 0.49 -13.61
C LYS A 31 2.52 1.30 -12.50
N ILE A 32 1.77 0.65 -11.60
CA ILE A 32 1.13 1.33 -10.46
C ILE A 32 2.20 1.87 -9.51
N VAL A 33 3.19 1.04 -9.16
CA VAL A 33 4.30 1.45 -8.27
C VAL A 33 5.14 2.56 -8.89
N ASP A 34 5.44 2.48 -10.19
CA ASP A 34 6.29 3.46 -10.89
C ASP A 34 5.58 4.79 -11.18
N ARG A 35 4.29 4.75 -11.56
CA ARG A 35 3.60 5.93 -12.11
C ARG A 35 2.46 6.48 -11.26
N ILE A 36 1.82 5.65 -10.43
CA ILE A 36 0.65 6.07 -9.67
C ILE A 36 1.03 6.36 -8.22
N PHE A 37 1.71 5.44 -7.55
CA PHE A 37 2.12 5.60 -6.15
C PHE A 37 2.86 6.92 -5.87
N PRO A 38 3.82 7.38 -6.71
CA PRO A 38 4.48 8.67 -6.49
C PRO A 38 3.53 9.88 -6.54
N LYS A 39 2.45 9.81 -7.33
CA LYS A 39 1.43 10.88 -7.39
C LYS A 39 0.66 11.04 -6.09
N HIS A 40 0.58 9.99 -5.29
CA HIS A 40 -0.05 9.99 -3.95
C HIS A 40 0.99 10.14 -2.82
N GLY A 41 2.25 10.49 -3.14
CA GLY A 41 3.33 10.60 -2.15
C GLY A 41 3.80 9.25 -1.59
N ILE A 42 3.45 8.14 -2.24
CA ILE A 42 3.87 6.78 -1.88
C ILE A 42 5.16 6.47 -2.65
N ASN A 43 6.30 6.72 -2.02
CA ASN A 43 7.62 6.40 -2.59
C ASN A 43 8.11 5.07 -2.00
N ILE A 44 7.81 3.96 -2.67
CA ILE A 44 8.24 2.61 -2.28
C ILE A 44 8.76 1.83 -3.50
N SER A 45 9.68 0.92 -3.26
CA SER A 45 10.13 -0.04 -4.27
C SER A 45 9.08 -1.12 -4.54
N TYR A 46 9.17 -1.77 -5.70
CA TYR A 46 8.31 -2.91 -6.04
C TYR A 46 8.37 -4.04 -4.99
N ARG A 47 9.57 -4.30 -4.42
CA ARG A 47 9.74 -5.30 -3.35
C ARG A 47 8.98 -4.91 -2.08
N GLN A 48 9.06 -3.64 -1.67
CA GLN A 48 8.30 -3.14 -0.53
C GLN A 48 6.79 -3.22 -0.79
N TRP A 49 6.35 -2.94 -2.02
CA TRP A 49 4.97 -3.14 -2.42
C TRP A 49 4.53 -4.60 -2.28
N MET A 50 5.29 -5.56 -2.81
CA MET A 50 4.98 -6.99 -2.70
C MET A 50 4.87 -7.45 -1.24
N ASN A 51 5.75 -6.95 -0.37
CA ASN A 51 5.66 -7.21 1.07
C ASN A 51 4.35 -6.67 1.66
N ILE A 52 4.01 -5.41 1.38
CA ILE A 52 2.77 -4.77 1.88
C ILE A 52 1.52 -5.48 1.35
N LYS A 53 1.52 -5.84 0.06
CA LYS A 53 0.42 -6.55 -0.61
C LYS A 53 0.14 -7.92 0.00
N GLY A 54 1.20 -8.63 0.41
CA GLY A 54 1.10 -9.93 1.08
C GLY A 54 0.81 -9.87 2.58
N MET A 55 0.74 -8.68 3.18
CA MET A 55 0.44 -8.55 4.61
C MET A 55 -1.04 -8.76 4.91
N VAL A 56 -1.32 -9.47 6.00
CA VAL A 56 -2.65 -9.49 6.61
C VAL A 56 -2.84 -8.19 7.37
N ILE A 57 -3.52 -7.22 6.74
CA ILE A 57 -3.85 -5.96 7.39
C ILE A 57 -5.13 -6.14 8.20
N PRO A 58 -5.10 -6.03 9.54
CA PRO A 58 -6.31 -6.12 10.35
C PRO A 58 -7.27 -4.99 9.97
N LYS A 59 -8.57 -5.29 9.87
CA LYS A 59 -9.60 -4.26 9.69
C LYS A 59 -9.67 -3.38 10.94
N GLU A 60 -10.02 -2.11 10.80
CA GLU A 60 -10.28 -1.27 11.96
C GLU A 60 -11.51 -1.82 12.69
N ILE A 61 -11.35 -2.12 13.98
CA ILE A 61 -12.47 -2.48 14.85
C ILE A 61 -13.13 -1.15 15.19
N THR A 62 -14.22 -0.81 14.50
CA THR A 62 -15.12 0.27 14.92
C THR A 62 -15.78 -0.17 16.22
N THR A 63 -15.27 0.36 17.34
CA THR A 63 -15.90 0.23 18.67
C THR A 63 -16.82 1.42 18.90
#